data_AF-A0A653YUE5-F1
#
_entry.id   AF-A0A653YUE5-F1
#
_cell.length_a   1.000
_cell.length_b   1.000
_cell.length_c   1.000
_cell.angle_alpha   90.00
_cell.angle_beta   90.00
_cell.angle_gamma   90.00
#
_symmetry.space_group_name_H-M   'P 1'
#
loop_
_entity.id
_entity.type
_entity.pdbx_description
1 polymer ?
#
loop_
_entity_poly.entity_id
_entity_poly.type
_entity_poly.pdbx_seq_one_letter_code
_entity_poly.pdbx_strand_id
1 'polypeptide(L)'
;MNIKGSVTTKGAVTIRTTTQTNAPSAVPDTLPARWTPDPGDSNHTAEVTKHLDNVLPALDSLRSQSGLLSEWGTVLAKRLLSGQRLLAAGNGGSAAEAQHFTAELVGRFDEERAPFSAISLHAESSAVTALSNDYGYEEVFARQVRAHGRAGDVLILLSTSGRSPNLLKAVRAAKERGITTWALTGTGPNPLADACDQAITVDAISANAQEGHLIAIHAVCRAFDAEVARRAGSNSFGGGQP
;
A
#
# COMPACT_ATOMS: atom_id res chain seq x y z
N MET A 1 -24.60 39.49 -38.11
CA MET A 1 -24.50 40.91 -38.48
C MET A 1 -23.04 41.30 -38.36
N ASN A 2 -22.41 41.66 -39.49
CA ASN A 2 -20.97 41.91 -39.62
C ASN A 2 -20.52 43.16 -38.87
N ILE A 3 -19.30 43.15 -38.32
CA ILE A 3 -18.45 44.35 -38.31
C ILE A 3 -17.05 43.96 -38.80
N LYS A 4 -16.61 44.70 -39.83
CA LYS A 4 -15.34 44.62 -40.54
C LYS A 4 -14.18 45.08 -39.65
N GLY A 5 -12.99 44.51 -39.87
CA GLY A 5 -11.71 45.03 -39.38
C GLY A 5 -10.63 44.77 -40.43
N SER A 6 -9.93 45.82 -40.84
CA SER A 6 -9.04 45.87 -42.00
C SER A 6 -7.66 45.28 -41.73
N VAL A 7 -7.02 44.76 -42.78
CA VAL A 7 -5.67 44.18 -42.76
C VAL A 7 -4.61 45.27 -42.84
N THR A 8 -3.64 45.23 -41.93
CA THR A 8 -2.37 45.94 -42.05
C THR A 8 -1.25 44.91 -41.87
N THR A 9 -0.47 44.68 -42.92
CA THR A 9 0.64 43.74 -42.95
C THR A 9 1.91 44.40 -42.42
N LYS A 10 2.47 43.84 -41.35
CA LYS A 10 3.90 43.93 -41.02
C LYS A 10 4.38 42.54 -40.62
N GLY A 11 5.49 42.13 -41.22
CA GLY A 11 6.06 40.79 -41.09
C GLY A 11 6.31 40.41 -39.64
N ALA A 12 5.80 39.24 -39.28
CA ALA A 12 6.19 38.50 -38.09
C ALA A 12 6.48 37.07 -38.53
N VAL A 13 7.67 36.60 -38.19
CA VAL A 13 8.10 35.22 -38.33
C VAL A 13 7.14 34.34 -37.53
N THR A 14 6.41 33.46 -38.20
CA THR A 14 5.58 32.45 -37.54
C THR A 14 6.48 31.40 -36.91
N ILE A 15 6.90 31.61 -35.66
CA ILE A 15 7.46 30.56 -34.82
C ILE A 15 6.28 29.70 -34.36
N ARG A 16 6.11 28.52 -34.98
CA ARG A 16 5.19 27.50 -34.48
C ARG A 16 5.80 26.91 -33.21
N THR A 17 5.40 27.43 -32.06
CA THR A 17 5.72 26.82 -30.76
C THR A 17 4.74 25.66 -30.54
N THR A 18 5.09 24.47 -31.03
CA THR A 18 4.45 23.22 -30.60
C THR A 18 4.86 22.97 -29.16
N THR A 19 4.00 23.29 -28.21
CA THR A 19 4.15 22.85 -26.81
C THR A 19 3.87 21.35 -26.75
N GLN A 20 4.90 20.53 -26.99
CA GLN A 20 4.93 19.15 -26.53
C GLN A 20 4.93 19.17 -25.01
N THR A 21 3.78 18.84 -24.42
CA THR A 21 3.68 18.49 -23.01
C THR A 21 4.40 17.16 -22.81
N ASN A 22 5.66 17.20 -22.39
CA ASN A 22 6.38 16.01 -21.94
C ASN A 22 5.75 15.52 -20.64
N ALA A 23 4.82 14.57 -20.75
CA ALA A 23 4.45 13.71 -19.63
C ALA A 23 5.69 12.89 -19.23
N PRO A 24 6.00 12.73 -17.94
CA PRO A 24 7.15 11.95 -17.52
C PRO A 24 6.98 10.48 -17.92
N SER A 25 7.92 10.06 -18.77
CA SER A 25 8.49 8.73 -19.00
C SER A 25 7.64 7.51 -18.63
N ALA A 26 7.29 6.75 -19.67
CA ALA A 26 6.73 5.40 -19.57
C ALA A 26 7.52 4.56 -18.56
N VAL A 27 6.85 4.21 -17.46
CA VAL A 27 7.27 3.11 -16.59
C VAL A 27 7.32 1.86 -17.48
N PRO A 28 8.41 1.07 -17.49
CA PRO A 28 8.46 -0.17 -18.23
C PRO A 28 7.25 -1.04 -17.90
N ASP A 29 6.56 -1.50 -18.95
CA ASP A 29 5.28 -2.20 -18.88
C ASP A 29 5.43 -3.67 -18.47
N THR A 30 6.50 -3.99 -17.73
CA THR A 30 6.73 -5.35 -17.25
C THR A 30 5.88 -5.56 -16.00
N LEU A 31 4.63 -5.98 -16.20
CA LEU A 31 3.92 -6.75 -15.19
C LEU A 31 4.86 -7.85 -14.68
N PRO A 32 4.99 -8.10 -13.36
CA PRO A 32 5.67 -9.31 -12.91
C PRO A 32 5.04 -10.48 -13.66
N ALA A 33 5.87 -11.31 -14.29
CA ALA A 33 5.41 -12.34 -15.22
C ALA A 33 4.27 -13.13 -14.57
N ARG A 34 3.06 -13.02 -15.12
CA ARG A 34 1.97 -13.87 -14.67
C ARG A 34 2.38 -15.30 -14.97
N TRP A 35 2.19 -16.20 -14.02
CA TRP A 35 2.38 -17.62 -14.28
C TRP A 35 1.48 -18.05 -15.44
N THR A 36 2.05 -18.74 -16.41
CA THR A 36 1.35 -19.33 -17.54
C THR A 36 1.68 -20.82 -17.56
N PRO A 37 0.67 -21.70 -17.47
CA PRO A 37 0.91 -23.13 -17.60
C PRO A 37 1.37 -23.46 -19.03
N ASP A 38 2.30 -24.40 -19.16
CA ASP A 38 2.53 -25.06 -20.45
C ASP A 38 1.43 -26.12 -20.64
N PRO A 39 0.55 -25.98 -21.65
CA PRO A 39 -0.52 -26.96 -21.89
C PRO A 39 0.00 -28.34 -22.32
N GLY A 40 1.28 -28.45 -22.72
CA GLY A 40 1.95 -29.71 -23.04
C GLY A 40 2.59 -30.41 -21.84
N ASP A 41 2.72 -29.72 -20.70
CA ASP A 41 3.32 -30.28 -19.49
C ASP A 41 2.26 -30.89 -18.57
N SER A 42 2.26 -32.22 -18.48
CA SER A 42 1.38 -32.96 -17.56
C SER A 42 1.99 -33.14 -16.16
N ASN A 43 3.19 -32.64 -15.90
CA ASN A 43 3.88 -32.80 -14.63
C ASN A 43 3.44 -31.73 -13.61
N HIS A 44 2.22 -31.89 -13.10
CA HIS A 44 1.66 -30.98 -12.09
C HIS A 44 2.50 -30.90 -10.81
N THR A 45 3.26 -31.95 -10.47
CA THR A 45 4.19 -31.91 -9.33
C THR A 45 5.31 -30.90 -9.57
N ALA A 46 5.87 -30.82 -10.77
CA ALA A 46 6.90 -29.83 -11.10
C ALA A 46 6.37 -28.40 -11.01
N GLU A 47 5.13 -28.15 -11.43
CA GLU A 47 4.50 -26.83 -11.30
C GLU A 47 4.29 -26.41 -9.83
N VAL A 48 3.90 -27.35 -8.96
CA VAL A 48 3.82 -27.09 -7.53
C VAL A 48 5.21 -26.82 -6.93
N THR A 49 6.21 -27.63 -7.24
CA THR A 49 7.59 -27.42 -6.76
C THR A 49 8.12 -26.06 -7.20
N LYS A 50 7.89 -25.68 -8.47
CA LYS A 50 8.26 -24.37 -9.00
C LYS A 50 7.58 -23.22 -8.25
N HIS A 51 6.29 -23.35 -7.92
CA HIS A 51 5.60 -22.35 -7.09
C HIS A 51 6.24 -22.22 -5.70
N LEU A 52 6.57 -23.35 -5.05
CA LEU A 52 7.23 -23.35 -3.76
C LEU A 52 8.62 -22.70 -3.83
N ASP A 53 9.40 -22.99 -4.87
CA ASP A 53 10.73 -22.40 -5.06
C ASP A 53 10.66 -20.88 -5.32
N ASN A 54 9.58 -20.40 -5.94
CA ASN A 54 9.36 -18.97 -6.20
C ASN A 54 9.09 -18.14 -4.93
N VAL A 55 8.88 -18.77 -3.76
CA VAL A 55 8.79 -18.05 -2.49
C VAL A 55 10.16 -17.60 -1.98
N LEU A 56 11.25 -18.24 -2.42
CA LEU A 56 12.59 -17.95 -1.91
C LEU A 56 13.04 -16.52 -2.27
N PRO A 57 12.89 -16.04 -3.51
CA PRO A 57 13.18 -14.63 -3.84
C PRO A 57 12.31 -13.64 -3.03
N ALA A 58 11.04 -13.98 -2.77
CA ALA A 58 10.17 -13.17 -1.92
C ALA A 58 10.77 -13.04 -0.52
N LEU A 59 11.17 -14.15 0.10
CA LEU A 59 11.78 -14.16 1.42
C LEU A 59 13.11 -13.40 1.46
N ASP A 60 13.96 -13.58 0.46
CA ASP A 60 15.25 -12.89 0.37
C ASP A 60 15.07 -11.37 0.25
N SER A 61 14.11 -10.92 -0.56
CA SER A 61 13.77 -9.51 -0.68
C SER A 61 13.29 -8.92 0.66
N LEU A 62 12.50 -9.66 1.44
CA LEU A 62 12.06 -9.25 2.78
C LEU A 62 13.21 -9.23 3.80
N ARG A 63 14.12 -10.21 3.76
CA ARG A 63 15.30 -10.23 4.63
C ARG A 63 16.18 -9.01 4.40
N SER A 64 16.39 -8.63 3.14
CA SER A 64 17.15 -7.43 2.77
C SER A 64 16.51 -6.13 3.30
N GLN A 65 15.19 -6.13 3.49
CA GLN A 65 14.38 -5.00 3.98
C GLN A 65 13.99 -5.14 5.47
N SER A 66 14.61 -6.07 6.21
CA SER A 66 14.27 -6.35 7.61
C SER A 66 14.38 -5.14 8.54
N GLY A 67 15.32 -4.24 8.28
CA GLY A 67 15.43 -2.97 9.01
C GLY A 67 14.19 -2.10 8.85
N LEU A 68 13.66 -1.97 7.62
CA LEU A 68 12.45 -1.19 7.34
C LEU A 68 11.19 -1.86 7.90
N LEU A 69 11.09 -3.19 7.82
CA LEU A 69 10.01 -3.95 8.48
C LEU A 69 9.98 -3.69 9.99
N SER A 70 11.16 -3.71 10.63
CA SER A 70 11.29 -3.41 12.06
C SER A 70 10.90 -1.96 12.36
N GLU A 71 11.37 -1.01 11.53
CA GLU A 71 11.01 0.40 11.66
C GLU A 71 9.49 0.60 11.58
N TRP A 72 8.81 0.01 10.59
CA TRP A 72 7.36 0.07 10.46
C TRP A 72 6.65 -0.42 11.73
N GLY A 73 7.04 -1.58 12.27
CA GLY A 73 6.47 -2.08 13.52
C GLY A 73 6.65 -1.11 14.69
N THR A 74 7.86 -0.58 14.88
CA THR A 74 8.14 0.35 15.99
C THR A 74 7.47 1.72 15.84
N VAL A 75 7.39 2.26 14.62
CA VAL A 75 6.70 3.53 14.33
C VAL A 75 5.21 3.35 14.54
N LEU A 76 4.64 2.26 14.04
CA LEU A 76 3.22 1.97 14.21
C LEU A 76 2.87 1.82 15.69
N ALA A 77 3.68 1.09 16.48
CA ALA A 77 3.48 0.95 17.92
C ALA A 77 3.41 2.30 18.63
N LYS A 78 4.37 3.19 18.36
CA LYS A 78 4.40 4.55 18.93
C LYS A 78 3.14 5.34 18.60
N ARG A 79 2.67 5.25 17.36
CA ARG A 79 1.50 5.96 16.84
C ARG A 79 0.21 5.45 17.50
N LEU A 80 -0.01 4.14 17.50
CA LEU A 80 -1.22 3.55 18.05
C LEU A 80 -1.30 3.71 19.58
N LEU A 81 -0.17 3.63 20.29
CA LEU A 81 -0.09 3.96 21.72
C LEU A 81 -0.43 5.43 22.02
N SER A 82 -0.22 6.33 21.05
CA SER A 82 -0.52 7.75 21.18
C SER A 82 -1.94 8.10 20.69
N GLY A 83 -2.77 7.09 20.40
CA GLY A 83 -4.18 7.26 20.00
C GLY A 83 -4.42 7.47 18.51
N GLN A 84 -3.39 7.37 17.67
CA GLN A 84 -3.57 7.32 16.20
C GLN A 84 -4.09 5.94 15.77
N ARG A 85 -4.46 5.81 14.49
CA ARG A 85 -4.95 4.54 13.91
C ARG A 85 -4.18 4.11 12.67
N LEU A 86 -4.33 2.82 12.36
CA LEU A 86 -3.99 2.25 11.06
C LEU A 86 -5.24 2.18 10.17
N LEU A 87 -5.12 2.60 8.92
CA LEU A 87 -6.04 2.26 7.84
C LEU A 87 -5.32 1.29 6.89
N ALA A 88 -5.99 0.24 6.43
CA ALA A 88 -5.42 -0.74 5.50
C ALA A 88 -6.34 -0.97 4.31
N ALA A 89 -5.77 -1.09 3.11
CA ALA A 89 -6.53 -1.42 1.91
C ALA A 89 -5.71 -2.24 0.90
N GLY A 90 -6.41 -3.08 0.15
CA GLY A 90 -5.86 -3.87 -0.94
C GLY A 90 -6.99 -4.41 -1.82
N ASN A 91 -6.65 -5.13 -2.89
CA ASN A 91 -7.63 -5.76 -3.79
C ASN A 91 -7.44 -7.29 -3.81
N GLY A 92 -8.54 -8.05 -3.83
CA GLY A 92 -8.48 -9.52 -3.90
C GLY A 92 -7.74 -10.13 -2.70
N GLY A 93 -6.74 -11.00 -2.95
CA GLY A 93 -5.92 -11.59 -1.88
C GLY A 93 -5.22 -10.53 -1.00
N SER A 94 -4.78 -9.41 -1.59
CA SER A 94 -4.20 -8.30 -0.82
C SER A 94 -5.23 -7.59 0.06
N ALA A 95 -6.53 -7.68 -0.27
CA ALA A 95 -7.58 -7.24 0.65
C ALA A 95 -7.68 -8.21 1.84
N ALA A 96 -7.63 -9.52 1.62
CA ALA A 96 -7.61 -10.49 2.71
C ALA A 96 -6.45 -10.24 3.68
N GLU A 97 -5.25 -9.99 3.16
CA GLU A 97 -4.06 -9.62 3.96
C GLU A 97 -4.24 -8.27 4.69
N ALA A 98 -4.81 -7.25 4.04
CA ALA A 98 -5.10 -5.98 4.70
C ALA A 98 -6.04 -6.16 5.90
N GLN A 99 -7.08 -6.99 5.75
CA GLN A 99 -8.00 -7.32 6.84
C GLN A 99 -7.31 -8.16 7.92
N HIS A 100 -6.49 -9.14 7.53
CA HIS A 100 -5.68 -9.95 8.43
C HIS A 100 -4.84 -9.05 9.34
N PHE A 101 -4.06 -8.13 8.76
CA PHE A 101 -3.22 -7.21 9.53
C PHE A 101 -4.03 -6.37 10.53
N THR A 102 -5.17 -5.83 10.10
CA THR A 102 -6.02 -5.05 11.01
C THR A 102 -6.60 -5.90 12.14
N ALA A 103 -6.94 -7.17 11.88
CA ALA A 103 -7.44 -8.09 12.89
C ALA A 103 -6.38 -8.43 13.95
N GLU A 104 -5.13 -8.64 13.55
CA GLU A 104 -4.01 -8.87 14.47
C GLU A 104 -3.78 -7.68 15.43
N LEU A 105 -4.00 -6.45 14.96
CA LEU A 105 -3.85 -5.24 15.78
C LEU A 105 -5.05 -5.01 16.71
N VAL A 106 -6.27 -5.21 16.21
CA VAL A 106 -7.51 -5.03 16.99
C VAL A 106 -7.66 -6.11 18.04
N GLY A 107 -7.34 -7.36 17.70
CA GLY A 107 -7.24 -8.45 18.66
C GLY A 107 -5.83 -8.48 19.27
N ARG A 108 -5.11 -9.54 18.95
CA ARG A 108 -3.70 -9.75 19.31
C ARG A 108 -3.03 -10.66 18.28
N PHE A 109 -1.71 -10.56 18.17
CA PHE A 109 -0.90 -11.46 17.35
C PHE A 109 -0.49 -12.71 18.13
N ASP A 110 0.58 -12.63 18.95
CA ASP A 110 1.05 -13.76 19.76
C ASP A 110 0.62 -13.60 21.24
N GLU A 111 1.07 -12.54 21.92
CA GLU A 111 0.86 -12.35 23.35
C GLU A 111 -0.41 -11.52 23.67
N GLU A 112 -0.93 -11.67 24.89
CA GLU A 112 -2.05 -10.87 25.35
C GLU A 112 -1.65 -9.40 25.54
N ARG A 113 -2.45 -8.48 24.99
CA ARG A 113 -2.20 -7.04 25.08
C ARG A 113 -3.48 -6.26 24.81
N ALA A 114 -3.43 -4.95 25.06
CA ALA A 114 -4.53 -4.05 24.73
C ALA A 114 -4.82 -4.04 23.21
N PRO A 115 -6.09 -3.85 22.82
CA PRO A 115 -6.48 -3.71 21.42
C PRO A 115 -6.06 -2.34 20.87
N PHE A 116 -5.76 -2.27 19.57
CA PHE A 116 -5.42 -1.02 18.89
C PHE A 116 -6.40 -0.67 17.77
N SER A 117 -6.50 0.63 17.45
CA SER A 117 -7.38 1.11 16.38
C SER A 117 -6.77 0.80 15.01
N ALA A 118 -7.33 -0.18 14.30
CA ALA A 118 -7.00 -0.50 12.93
C ALA A 118 -8.28 -0.77 12.12
N ILE A 119 -8.38 -0.23 10.91
CA ILE A 119 -9.58 -0.32 10.06
C ILE A 119 -9.20 -0.83 8.67
N SER A 120 -9.84 -1.91 8.27
CA SER A 120 -9.78 -2.45 6.92
C SER A 120 -10.83 -1.79 6.02
N LEU A 121 -10.39 -1.07 4.98
CA LEU A 121 -11.27 -0.23 4.16
C LEU A 121 -12.12 -1.00 3.14
N HIS A 122 -11.92 -2.31 2.98
CA HIS A 122 -12.79 -3.14 2.13
C HIS A 122 -13.82 -3.96 2.91
N ALA A 123 -13.75 -3.96 4.25
CA ALA A 123 -14.53 -4.91 5.05
C ALA A 123 -16.03 -4.57 5.13
N GLU A 124 -16.41 -3.28 5.07
CA GLU A 124 -17.82 -2.88 5.06
C GLU A 124 -18.35 -2.90 3.62
N SER A 125 -19.17 -3.90 3.33
CA SER A 125 -19.63 -4.18 1.97
C SER A 125 -20.61 -3.14 1.44
N SER A 126 -21.42 -2.51 2.30
CA SER A 126 -22.40 -1.50 1.89
C SER A 126 -21.72 -0.22 1.38
N ALA A 127 -20.67 0.22 2.05
CA ALA A 127 -19.81 1.34 1.71
C ALA A 127 -19.01 1.02 0.46
N VAL A 128 -18.38 -0.16 0.39
CA VAL A 128 -17.66 -0.57 -0.82
C VAL A 128 -18.58 -0.56 -2.04
N THR A 129 -19.76 -1.15 -1.95
CA THR A 129 -20.70 -1.25 -3.08
C THR A 129 -21.32 0.11 -3.44
N ALA A 130 -21.79 0.89 -2.46
CA ALA A 130 -22.33 2.22 -2.71
C ALA A 130 -21.29 3.17 -3.31
N LEU A 131 -20.08 3.19 -2.76
CA LEU A 131 -19.01 4.05 -3.27
C LEU A 131 -18.59 3.68 -4.69
N SER A 132 -18.53 2.36 -4.97
CA SER A 132 -18.20 1.87 -6.31
C SER A 132 -19.28 2.21 -7.33
N ASN A 133 -20.56 2.08 -6.95
CA ASN A 133 -21.70 2.40 -7.81
C ASN A 133 -21.80 3.90 -8.12
N ASP A 134 -21.65 4.74 -7.08
CA ASP A 134 -21.97 6.17 -7.17
C ASP A 134 -20.79 7.00 -7.68
N TYR A 135 -19.55 6.54 -7.51
CA TYR A 135 -18.34 7.32 -7.77
C TYR A 135 -17.24 6.60 -8.54
N GLY A 136 -17.45 5.33 -8.88
CA GLY A 136 -16.44 4.47 -9.51
C GLY A 136 -15.58 3.72 -8.49
N TYR A 137 -15.18 2.50 -8.86
CA TYR A 137 -14.38 1.63 -7.99
C TYR A 137 -13.02 2.25 -7.61
N GLU A 138 -12.48 3.13 -8.44
CA GLU A 138 -11.25 3.87 -8.16
C GLU A 138 -11.38 4.85 -6.98
N GLU A 139 -12.58 5.28 -6.60
CA GLU A 139 -12.78 6.18 -5.46
C GLU A 139 -13.02 5.44 -4.12
N VAL A 140 -13.20 4.11 -4.16
CA VAL A 140 -13.69 3.30 -3.03
C VAL A 140 -12.86 3.50 -1.76
N PHE A 141 -11.53 3.53 -1.88
CA PHE A 141 -10.63 3.71 -0.74
C PHE A 141 -10.37 5.19 -0.44
N ALA A 142 -10.22 6.02 -1.47
CA ALA A 142 -9.93 7.44 -1.29
C ALA A 142 -11.01 8.15 -0.46
N ARG A 143 -12.28 7.84 -0.70
CA ARG A 143 -13.39 8.40 0.07
C ARG A 143 -13.38 7.97 1.53
N GLN A 144 -13.06 6.71 1.80
CA GLN A 144 -12.97 6.19 3.16
C GLN A 144 -11.75 6.73 3.90
N VAL A 145 -10.60 6.91 3.22
CA VAL A 145 -9.44 7.62 3.77
C VAL A 145 -9.82 9.05 4.17
N ARG A 146 -10.56 9.77 3.31
CA ARG A 146 -11.06 11.10 3.66
C ARG A 146 -12.06 11.07 4.82
N ALA A 147 -12.90 10.06 4.94
CA ALA A 147 -13.86 10.00 6.04
C ALA A 147 -13.19 9.68 7.39
N HIS A 148 -12.35 8.64 7.41
CA HIS A 148 -11.86 8.02 8.65
C HIS A 148 -10.49 8.54 9.09
N GLY A 149 -9.62 8.94 8.15
CA GLY A 149 -8.24 9.30 8.45
C GLY A 149 -8.07 10.68 9.06
N ARG A 150 -7.10 10.80 9.96
CA ARG A 150 -6.69 12.01 10.68
C ARG A 150 -5.18 12.20 10.56
N ALA A 151 -4.71 13.44 10.75
CA ALA A 151 -3.28 13.74 10.70
C ALA A 151 -2.51 12.89 11.73
N GLY A 152 -1.40 12.31 11.30
CA GLY A 152 -0.59 11.41 12.11
C GLY A 152 -1.02 9.93 12.06
N ASP A 153 -2.16 9.59 11.45
CA ASP A 153 -2.51 8.18 11.17
C ASP A 153 -1.55 7.57 10.13
N VAL A 154 -1.61 6.25 10.00
CA VAL A 154 -0.91 5.49 8.97
C VAL A 154 -1.91 4.85 8.02
N LEU A 155 -1.67 4.93 6.72
CA LEU A 155 -2.36 4.18 5.68
C LEU A 155 -1.37 3.17 5.06
N ILE A 156 -1.68 1.88 5.16
CA ILE A 156 -0.93 0.82 4.47
C ILE A 156 -1.73 0.29 3.27
N LEU A 157 -1.09 0.20 2.12
CA LEU A 157 -1.70 -0.22 0.86
C LEU A 157 -0.99 -1.46 0.31
N LEU A 158 -1.77 -2.50 0.01
CA LEU A 158 -1.25 -3.79 -0.45
C LEU A 158 -1.62 -3.99 -1.92
N SER A 159 -0.61 -4.18 -2.78
CA SER A 159 -0.81 -4.37 -4.22
C SER A 159 0.33 -5.13 -4.87
N THR A 160 0.09 -6.38 -5.27
CA THR A 160 1.11 -7.19 -5.97
C THR A 160 1.59 -6.57 -7.28
N SER A 161 0.78 -5.75 -7.96
CA SER A 161 1.18 -5.04 -9.18
C SER A 161 1.71 -3.62 -8.93
N GLY A 162 1.38 -3.04 -7.77
CA GLY A 162 1.66 -1.65 -7.45
C GLY A 162 0.98 -0.62 -8.37
N ARG A 163 -0.08 -1.01 -9.09
CA ARG A 163 -0.67 -0.20 -10.18
C ARG A 163 -2.16 0.08 -10.01
N SER A 164 -2.82 -0.43 -8.96
CA SER A 164 -4.27 -0.31 -8.80
C SER A 164 -4.72 1.16 -8.65
N PRO A 165 -5.59 1.69 -9.54
CA PRO A 165 -6.01 3.09 -9.49
C PRO A 165 -6.66 3.50 -8.18
N ASN A 166 -7.44 2.61 -7.55
CA ASN A 166 -8.09 2.85 -6.27
C ASN A 166 -7.09 3.10 -5.12
N LEU A 167 -5.98 2.37 -5.10
CA LEU A 167 -4.92 2.58 -4.11
C LEU A 167 -4.14 3.86 -4.39
N LEU A 168 -3.84 4.17 -5.65
CA LEU A 168 -3.17 5.44 -6.02
C LEU A 168 -4.03 6.67 -5.66
N LYS A 169 -5.35 6.59 -5.80
CA LYS A 169 -6.26 7.63 -5.31
C LYS A 169 -6.28 7.69 -3.77
N ALA A 170 -6.18 6.56 -3.07
CA ALA A 170 -6.07 6.52 -1.62
C ALA A 170 -4.81 7.22 -1.10
N VAL A 171 -3.65 7.03 -1.75
CA VAL A 171 -2.41 7.76 -1.41
C VAL A 171 -2.61 9.27 -1.49
N ARG A 172 -3.24 9.76 -2.57
CA ARG A 172 -3.52 11.20 -2.73
C ARG A 172 -4.41 11.73 -1.61
N ALA A 173 -5.49 11.01 -1.30
CA ALA A 173 -6.38 11.36 -0.19
C ALA A 173 -5.69 11.35 1.18
N ALA A 174 -4.71 10.46 1.39
CA ALA A 174 -3.92 10.41 2.63
C ALA A 174 -2.98 11.61 2.76
N LYS A 175 -2.29 11.98 1.67
CA LYS A 175 -1.40 13.15 1.63
C LYS A 175 -2.14 14.45 1.91
N GLU A 176 -3.35 14.60 1.36
CA GLU A 176 -4.26 15.74 1.65
C GLU A 176 -4.58 15.89 3.15
N ARG A 177 -4.41 14.83 3.95
CA ARG A 177 -4.78 14.77 5.38
C ARG A 177 -3.60 14.65 6.34
N GLY A 178 -2.36 14.70 5.85
CA GLY A 178 -1.17 14.50 6.68
C GLY A 178 -1.09 13.09 7.29
N ILE A 179 -1.56 12.08 6.54
CA ILE A 179 -1.49 10.66 6.89
C ILE A 179 -0.21 10.10 6.29
N THR A 180 0.56 9.33 7.07
CA THR A 180 1.75 8.62 6.58
C THR A 180 1.33 7.45 5.70
N THR A 181 1.95 7.27 4.55
CA THR A 181 1.58 6.27 3.55
C THR A 181 2.66 5.20 3.38
N TRP A 182 2.26 3.95 3.53
CA TRP A 182 3.10 2.76 3.36
C TRP A 182 2.54 1.87 2.24
N ALA A 183 3.43 1.21 1.51
CA ALA A 183 3.04 0.25 0.48
C ALA A 183 3.74 -1.11 0.63
N LEU A 184 2.98 -2.19 0.67
CA LEU A 184 3.49 -3.53 0.38
C LEU A 184 3.15 -3.86 -1.07
N THR A 185 4.18 -4.02 -1.92
CA THR A 185 3.97 -4.30 -3.34
C THR A 185 4.67 -5.56 -3.79
N GLY A 186 4.39 -6.02 -5.00
CA GLY A 186 5.32 -6.92 -5.70
C GLY A 186 6.58 -6.19 -6.14
N THR A 187 7.28 -6.74 -7.12
CA THR A 187 8.55 -6.23 -7.65
C THR A 187 8.46 -4.75 -8.03
N GLY A 188 9.46 -3.98 -7.59
CA GLY A 188 9.67 -2.58 -7.97
C GLY A 188 10.54 -2.42 -9.23
N PRO A 189 10.60 -1.22 -9.82
CA PRO A 189 9.83 -0.02 -9.47
C PRO A 189 8.36 -0.15 -9.92
N ASN A 190 7.45 0.52 -9.21
CA ASN A 190 6.04 0.58 -9.55
C ASN A 190 5.36 1.85 -9.01
N PRO A 191 4.25 2.31 -9.61
CA PRO A 191 3.63 3.60 -9.26
C PRO A 191 3.20 3.74 -7.80
N LEU A 192 2.77 2.67 -7.14
CA LEU A 192 2.32 2.73 -5.76
C LEU A 192 3.51 2.87 -4.80
N ALA A 193 4.59 2.12 -5.03
CA ALA A 193 5.82 2.24 -4.26
C ALA A 193 6.40 3.66 -4.37
N ASP A 194 6.42 4.23 -5.57
CA ASP A 194 6.92 5.59 -5.83
C ASP A 194 6.01 6.68 -5.22
N ALA A 195 4.71 6.40 -5.09
CA ALA A 195 3.74 7.38 -4.60
C ALA A 195 3.66 7.44 -3.07
N CYS A 196 3.97 6.36 -2.35
CA CYS A 196 3.94 6.30 -0.89
C CYS A 196 5.19 6.92 -0.25
N ASP A 197 5.13 7.22 1.05
CA ASP A 197 6.27 7.76 1.79
C ASP A 197 7.36 6.68 2.01
N GLN A 198 6.93 5.43 2.21
CA GLN A 198 7.80 4.25 2.29
C GLN A 198 7.13 3.07 1.59
N ALA A 199 7.94 2.17 1.04
CA ALA A 199 7.46 0.94 0.41
C ALA A 199 8.38 -0.23 0.72
N ILE A 200 7.79 -1.42 0.82
CA ILE A 200 8.49 -2.70 0.80
C ILE A 200 8.05 -3.44 -0.45
N THR A 201 9.01 -3.78 -1.30
CA THR A 201 8.76 -4.49 -2.56
C THR A 201 9.15 -5.95 -2.40
N VAL A 202 8.23 -6.85 -2.73
CA VAL A 202 8.45 -8.30 -2.69
C VAL A 202 8.79 -8.79 -4.09
N ASP A 203 10.01 -9.29 -4.27
CA ASP A 203 10.50 -9.73 -5.58
C ASP A 203 9.94 -11.10 -5.97
N ALA A 204 8.72 -11.09 -6.49
CA ALA A 204 7.99 -12.30 -6.81
C ALA A 204 6.83 -12.07 -7.79
N ILE A 205 6.39 -13.17 -8.42
CA ILE A 205 5.12 -13.21 -9.15
C ILE A 205 3.94 -13.00 -8.20
N SER A 206 2.77 -12.61 -8.70
CA SER A 206 1.67 -12.12 -7.84
C SER A 206 1.24 -13.06 -6.70
N ALA A 207 1.20 -14.38 -6.92
CA ALA A 207 0.82 -15.33 -5.87
C ALA A 207 1.88 -15.39 -4.76
N ASN A 208 3.16 -15.54 -5.10
CA ASN A 208 4.25 -15.53 -4.12
C ASN A 208 4.46 -14.15 -3.49
N ALA A 209 4.10 -13.06 -4.18
CA ALA A 209 4.09 -11.72 -3.61
C ALA A 209 3.03 -11.58 -2.50
N GLN A 210 1.85 -12.19 -2.64
CA GLN A 210 0.83 -12.28 -1.58
C GLN A 210 1.35 -13.06 -0.36
N GLU A 211 1.97 -14.22 -0.60
CA GLU A 211 2.64 -14.99 0.46
C GLU A 211 3.70 -14.14 1.19
N GLY A 212 4.50 -13.38 0.44
CA GLY A 212 5.46 -12.41 0.99
C GLY A 212 4.81 -11.26 1.75
N HIS A 213 3.66 -10.74 1.30
CA HIS A 213 2.91 -9.70 2.02
C HIS A 213 2.42 -10.22 3.38
N LEU A 214 1.95 -11.46 3.46
CA LEU A 214 1.58 -12.08 4.74
C LEU A 214 2.79 -12.22 5.67
N ILE A 215 3.94 -12.67 5.15
CA ILE A 215 5.20 -12.76 5.92
C ILE A 215 5.62 -11.38 6.45
N ALA A 216 5.55 -10.35 5.59
CA ALA A 216 5.86 -8.98 5.96
C ALA A 216 4.94 -8.45 7.07
N ILE A 217 3.64 -8.70 6.97
CA ILE A 217 2.65 -8.34 7.98
C ILE A 217 2.99 -8.98 9.34
N HIS A 218 3.27 -10.28 9.36
CA HIS A 218 3.67 -10.97 10.60
C HIS A 218 4.99 -10.43 11.16
N ALA A 219 5.97 -10.09 10.31
CA ALA A 219 7.22 -9.48 10.75
C ALA A 219 6.99 -8.09 11.38
N VAL A 220 6.12 -7.27 10.79
CA VAL A 220 5.71 -5.97 11.35
C VAL A 220 4.98 -6.16 12.68
N CYS A 221 4.06 -7.13 12.79
CA CYS A 221 3.39 -7.46 14.05
C CYS A 221 4.38 -7.86 15.16
N ARG A 222 5.40 -8.67 14.83
CA ARG A 222 6.46 -9.04 15.79
C ARG A 222 7.21 -7.82 16.31
N ALA A 223 7.63 -6.92 15.42
CA ALA A 223 8.33 -5.70 15.83
C ALA A 223 7.42 -4.73 16.60
N PHE A 224 6.15 -4.65 16.20
CA PHE A 224 5.13 -3.85 16.86
C PHE A 224 4.91 -4.31 18.31
N ASP A 225 4.63 -5.60 18.53
CA ASP A 225 4.37 -6.14 19.86
C ASP A 225 5.60 -6.03 20.77
N ALA A 226 6.81 -6.27 20.24
CA ALA A 226 8.05 -6.07 20.98
C ALA A 226 8.21 -4.62 21.49
N GLU A 227 7.89 -3.61 20.67
CA GLU A 227 7.95 -2.20 21.07
C GLU A 227 6.85 -1.83 22.06
N VAL A 228 5.64 -2.39 21.90
CA VAL A 228 4.54 -2.22 22.88
C VAL A 228 4.95 -2.76 24.25
N ALA A 229 5.47 -3.99 24.30
CA ALA A 229 5.93 -4.63 25.53
C ALA A 229 7.07 -3.84 26.20
N ARG A 230 8.06 -3.39 25.42
CA ARG A 230 9.19 -2.59 25.91
C ARG A 230 8.72 -1.29 26.57
N ARG A 231 7.69 -0.63 26.02
CA ARG A 231 7.12 0.61 26.57
C ARG A 231 6.27 0.37 27.80
N ALA A 232 5.48 -0.70 27.83
CA ALA A 232 4.73 -1.10 29.01
C ALA A 232 5.67 -1.34 30.20
N GLY A 233 6.79 -2.04 29.98
CA GLY A 233 7.82 -2.27 30.99
C GLY A 233 8.60 -1.01 31.38
N SER A 234 8.69 0.01 30.51
CA SER A 234 9.34 1.29 30.87
C SER A 234 8.46 2.15 31.78
N ASN A 235 7.13 2.08 31.62
CA ASN A 235 6.17 2.83 32.44
C ASN A 235 6.03 2.26 33.86
N SER A 236 6.29 0.97 34.09
CA SER A 236 6.20 0.35 35.42
C SER A 236 7.33 0.73 36.38
N PHE A 237 8.46 1.26 35.89
CA PHE A 237 9.57 1.73 36.74
C PHE A 237 9.54 3.24 37.04
N GLY A 238 8.62 4.01 36.45
CA GLY A 238 8.52 5.47 36.62
C GLY A 238 7.48 5.94 37.66
N GLY A 239 6.67 5.03 38.22
CA GLY A 239 5.62 5.33 39.19
C GLY A 239 6.07 5.16 40.65
N GLY A 240 7.14 5.85 41.04
CA GLY A 240 7.45 6.05 42.46
C GLY A 240 6.66 7.24 43.00
N GLN A 241 5.77 6.97 43.97
CA GLN A 241 5.10 7.98 44.82
C GLN A 241 6.11 8.97 45.43
N PRO A 242 5.71 10.21 45.74
CA PRO A 242 4.82 10.51 46.87
C PRO A 242 3.38 10.89 46.48
#